data_AF-A0A7X6LBJ1-F1
#
_entry.id   AF-A0A7X6LBJ1-F1
#
_cell.length_a   1.000
_cell.length_b   1.000
_cell.length_c   1.000
_cell.angle_alpha   90.00
_cell.angle_beta   90.00
_cell.angle_gamma   90.00
#
_symmetry.space_group_name_H-M   'P 1'
#
loop_
_entity.id
_entity.type
_entity.pdbx_description
1 polymer ?
#
loop_
_entity_poly.entity_id
_entity_poly.type
_entity_poly.pdbx_seq_one_letter_code
_entity_poly.pdbx_strand_id
1 'polypeptide(L)'
;MVEQNQPQPATTMQVDPAALRSFAQTLRTEATSVTDLGAGEGLGVAAGALPGTDFGPVAQRANDAAHRCLERIGSRLTTIADSLHNAAGKYELAEDDFAAKLRAIGLQLP
;
A
#
# COMPACT_ATOMS: atom_id res chain seq x y z
N MET A 1 -42.80 -20.87 -11.88
CA MET A 1 -42.15 -19.99 -10.89
C MET A 1 -41.05 -19.26 -11.63
N VAL A 2 -41.22 -17.96 -11.87
CA VAL A 2 -40.22 -17.11 -12.54
C VAL A 2 -39.45 -16.43 -11.43
N GLU A 3 -38.22 -16.89 -11.20
CA GLU A 3 -37.33 -16.31 -10.19
C GLU A 3 -36.85 -14.96 -10.71
N GLN A 4 -37.32 -13.89 -10.08
CA GLN A 4 -36.88 -12.53 -10.37
C GLN A 4 -35.45 -12.37 -9.84
N ASN A 5 -34.46 -12.56 -10.69
CA ASN A 5 -33.09 -12.13 -10.43
C ASN A 5 -33.03 -10.60 -10.47
N GLN A 6 -33.51 -9.95 -9.41
CA GLN A 6 -33.34 -8.51 -9.24
C GLN A 6 -31.85 -8.25 -8.98
N PRO A 7 -31.14 -7.48 -9.83
CA PRO A 7 -29.79 -7.05 -9.52
C PRO A 7 -29.84 -6.24 -8.22
N GLN A 8 -29.15 -6.75 -7.20
CA GLN A 8 -28.98 -6.04 -5.93
C GLN A 8 -28.43 -4.64 -6.22
N PRO A 9 -28.95 -3.59 -5.56
CA PRO A 9 -28.46 -2.24 -5.77
C PRO A 9 -26.97 -2.22 -5.47
N ALA A 10 -26.15 -2.04 -6.51
CA ALA A 10 -24.72 -1.87 -6.36
C ALA A 10 -24.54 -0.68 -5.41
N THR A 11 -24.02 -0.92 -4.21
CA THR A 11 -23.65 0.15 -3.30
C THR A 11 -22.51 0.91 -3.97
N THR A 12 -22.84 1.99 -4.66
CA THR A 12 -21.84 2.80 -5.37
C THR A 12 -20.99 3.50 -4.32
N MET A 13 -19.79 2.96 -4.07
CA MET A 13 -18.81 3.58 -3.18
C MET A 13 -18.35 4.90 -3.81
N GLN A 14 -18.68 6.03 -3.18
CA GLN A 14 -18.04 7.30 -3.50
C GLN A 14 -16.61 7.26 -3.00
N VAL A 15 -15.67 7.45 -3.92
CA VAL A 15 -14.24 7.42 -3.64
C VAL A 15 -13.69 8.82 -3.87
N ASP A 16 -12.97 9.33 -2.87
CA ASP A 16 -12.16 10.55 -2.99
C ASP A 16 -10.73 10.18 -3.46
N PRO A 17 -10.36 10.51 -4.71
CA PRO A 17 -9.03 10.20 -5.24
C PRO A 17 -7.90 10.94 -4.52
N ALA A 18 -8.16 12.14 -4.00
CA ALA A 18 -7.16 12.92 -3.26
C ALA A 18 -6.88 12.28 -1.89
N ALA A 19 -7.93 11.82 -1.21
CA ALA A 19 -7.78 11.05 0.03
C ALA A 19 -7.01 9.74 -0.19
N LEU A 20 -7.31 9.01 -1.26
CA LEU A 20 -6.57 7.79 -1.63
C LEU A 20 -5.08 8.06 -1.87
N ARG A 21 -4.73 9.14 -2.56
CA ARG A 21 -3.33 9.52 -2.79
C ARG A 21 -2.61 9.91 -1.51
N SER A 22 -3.26 10.70 -0.67
CA SER A 22 -2.71 11.10 0.62
C SER A 22 -2.40 9.87 1.47
N PHE A 23 -3.36 8.94 1.56
CA PHE A 23 -3.17 7.71 2.31
C PHE A 23 -2.08 6.80 1.71
N ALA A 24 -2.02 6.68 0.38
CA ALA A 24 -0.94 5.98 -0.30
C ALA A 24 0.44 6.58 0.03
N GLN A 25 0.54 7.91 0.07
CA GLN A 25 1.79 8.59 0.41
C GLN A 25 2.18 8.34 1.88
N THR A 26 1.23 8.42 2.82
CA THR A 26 1.47 8.04 4.22
C THR A 26 1.98 6.61 4.33
N LEU A 27 1.35 5.66 3.64
CA LEU A 27 1.78 4.26 3.66
C LEU A 27 3.19 4.06 3.10
N ARG A 28 3.60 4.81 2.07
CA ARG A 28 4.99 4.75 1.58
C ARG A 28 5.97 5.30 2.61
N THR A 29 5.65 6.41 3.27
CA THR A 29 6.50 6.96 4.33
C THR A 29 6.69 5.95 5.45
N GLU A 30 5.60 5.33 5.92
CA GLU A 30 5.67 4.30 6.96
C GLU A 30 6.42 3.04 6.48
N ALA A 31 6.25 2.62 5.23
CA ALA A 31 6.99 1.51 4.63
C ALA A 31 8.51 1.77 4.63
N THR A 32 8.92 2.99 4.29
CA THR A 32 10.31 3.43 4.37
C THR A 32 10.81 3.39 5.81
N SER A 33 10.08 3.98 6.76
CA SER A 33 10.44 3.95 8.19
C SER A 33 10.64 2.53 8.73
N VAL A 34 9.78 1.58 8.33
CA VAL A 34 9.91 0.16 8.73
C VAL A 34 11.15 -0.49 8.10
N THR A 35 11.44 -0.17 6.84
CA THR A 35 12.61 -0.71 6.13
C THR A 35 13.90 -0.16 6.72
N ASP A 36 13.94 1.14 7.03
CA ASP A 36 15.07 1.81 7.67
C ASP A 36 15.35 1.25 9.07
N LEU A 37 14.29 0.94 9.84
CA LEU A 37 14.43 0.25 11.12
C LEU A 37 15.11 -1.12 10.95
N GLY A 38 14.79 -1.84 9.87
CA GLY A 38 15.42 -3.10 9.53
C GLY A 38 16.88 -2.96 9.10
N ALA A 39 17.24 -1.88 8.41
CA ALA A 39 18.59 -1.62 7.92
C ALA A 39 19.60 -1.21 9.01
N GLY A 40 19.13 -0.87 10.22
CA GLY A 40 19.98 -0.58 11.36
C GLY A 40 20.80 -1.79 11.83
N GLU A 41 21.84 -1.54 12.65
CA GLU A 41 22.75 -2.61 13.11
C GLU A 41 22.07 -3.66 14.01
N GLY A 42 20.89 -3.34 14.57
CA GLY A 42 20.00 -4.29 15.24
C GLY A 42 20.69 -5.17 16.27
N LEU A 43 20.47 -6.49 16.16
CA LEU A 43 21.13 -7.50 16.99
C LEU A 43 22.54 -7.87 16.48
N GLY A 44 22.94 -7.35 15.31
CA GLY A 44 24.25 -7.61 14.71
C GLY A 44 25.41 -7.10 15.57
N VAL A 45 25.21 -5.97 16.26
CA VAL A 45 26.18 -5.43 17.24
C VAL A 45 26.43 -6.39 18.39
N ALA A 46 25.38 -7.10 18.82
CA ALA A 46 25.49 -8.06 19.92
C ALA A 46 26.28 -9.30 19.52
N ALA A 47 26.45 -9.60 18.22
CA ALA A 47 27.14 -10.81 17.79
C ALA A 47 28.60 -10.91 18.27
N GLY A 48 29.24 -9.77 18.55
CA GLY A 48 30.60 -9.71 19.11
C GLY A 48 30.68 -9.69 20.63
N ALA A 49 29.54 -9.66 21.34
CA ALA A 49 29.53 -9.38 22.78
C ALA A 49 30.09 -10.51 23.65
N LEU A 50 30.01 -11.76 23.20
CA LEU A 50 30.44 -12.96 23.94
C LEU A 50 31.39 -13.83 23.09
N PRO A 51 32.65 -13.43 22.93
CA PRO A 51 33.63 -14.18 22.15
C PRO A 51 33.89 -15.56 22.75
N GLY A 52 34.05 -16.57 21.91
CA GLY A 52 34.27 -17.97 22.32
C GLY A 52 33.00 -18.75 22.67
N THR A 53 31.81 -18.17 22.44
CA THR A 53 30.51 -18.83 22.63
C THR A 53 29.72 -18.90 21.31
N ASP A 54 28.68 -19.74 21.27
CA ASP A 54 27.73 -19.81 20.13
C ASP A 54 26.78 -18.59 20.05
N PHE A 55 26.92 -17.61 20.95
CA PHE A 55 26.06 -16.43 20.99
C PHE A 55 26.11 -15.63 19.69
N GLY A 56 27.30 -15.44 19.11
CA GLY A 56 27.46 -14.66 17.88
C GLY A 56 26.64 -15.18 16.70
N PRO A 57 26.79 -16.45 16.31
CA PRO A 57 25.97 -17.08 15.28
C PRO A 57 24.46 -17.03 15.57
N VAL A 58 24.04 -17.21 16.83
CA VAL A 58 22.61 -17.16 17.21
C VAL A 58 22.06 -15.73 17.11
N ALA A 59 22.82 -14.73 17.58
CA ALA A 59 22.46 -13.33 17.49
C ALA A 59 22.35 -12.86 16.03
N GLN A 60 23.26 -13.31 15.15
CA GLN A 60 23.17 -13.03 13.72
C GLN A 60 21.92 -13.64 13.07
N ARG A 61 21.59 -14.91 13.38
CA ARG A 61 20.35 -15.52 12.87
C ARG A 61 19.09 -14.80 13.33
N ALA A 62 19.09 -14.33 14.58
CA ALA A 62 17.99 -13.54 15.11
C ALA A 62 17.89 -12.18 14.39
N ASN A 63 19.02 -11.53 14.12
CA ASN A 63 19.09 -10.29 13.34
C ASN A 63 18.53 -10.49 11.93
N ASP A 64 19.00 -11.52 11.21
CA ASP A 64 18.54 -11.84 9.86
C ASP A 64 17.03 -12.11 9.81
N ALA A 65 16.50 -12.83 10.81
CA ALA A 65 15.07 -13.11 10.91
C ALA A 65 14.25 -11.83 11.12
N ALA A 66 14.73 -10.92 11.98
CA ALA A 66 14.10 -9.62 12.20
C ALA A 66 14.13 -8.75 10.94
N HIS A 67 15.29 -8.66 10.28
CA HIS A 67 15.49 -7.90 9.05
C HIS A 67 14.53 -8.35 7.94
N ARG A 68 14.47 -9.66 7.67
CA ARG A 68 13.54 -10.24 6.67
C ARG A 68 12.07 -9.97 7.00
N CYS A 69 11.72 -9.96 8.28
CA CYS A 69 10.35 -9.67 8.69
C CYS A 69 9.99 -8.22 8.39
N LEU A 70 10.87 -7.28 8.73
CA LEU A 70 10.70 -5.85 8.51
C LEU A 70 10.64 -5.52 7.01
N GLU A 71 11.55 -6.08 6.20
CA GLU A 71 11.50 -5.94 4.74
C GLU A 71 10.16 -6.42 4.16
N ARG A 72 9.66 -7.58 4.62
CA ARG A 72 8.38 -8.11 4.15
C ARG A 72 7.21 -7.20 4.52
N ILE A 73 7.25 -6.57 5.69
CA ILE A 73 6.23 -5.60 6.10
C ILE A 73 6.31 -4.35 5.22
N GLY A 74 7.50 -3.76 5.07
CA GLY A 74 7.73 -2.61 4.21
C GLY A 74 7.24 -2.86 2.78
N SER A 75 7.63 -3.98 2.17
CA SER A 75 7.20 -4.38 0.82
C SER A 75 5.67 -4.48 0.67
N ARG A 76 4.98 -5.04 1.68
CA ARG A 76 3.51 -5.14 1.67
C ARG A 76 2.86 -3.76 1.76
N LEU A 77 3.37 -2.87 2.62
CA LEU A 77 2.86 -1.50 2.74
C LEU A 77 3.05 -0.72 1.44
N THR A 78 4.23 -0.83 0.80
CA THR A 78 4.48 -0.25 -0.52
C THR A 78 3.51 -0.78 -1.57
N THR A 79 3.26 -2.08 -1.60
CA THR A 79 2.32 -2.70 -2.56
C THR A 79 0.88 -2.17 -2.38
N ILE A 80 0.44 -2.01 -1.13
CA ILE A 80 -0.88 -1.44 -0.83
C ILE A 80 -0.92 0.04 -1.25
N ALA A 81 0.12 0.82 -0.94
CA ALA A 81 0.22 2.20 -1.35
C ALA A 81 0.14 2.38 -2.87
N ASP A 82 0.85 1.54 -3.64
CA ASP A 82 0.82 1.59 -5.09
C ASP A 82 -0.56 1.21 -5.64
N SER A 83 -1.23 0.24 -5.03
CA SER A 83 -2.60 -0.14 -5.39
C SER A 83 -3.59 1.01 -5.17
N LEU A 84 -3.47 1.73 -4.05
CA LEU A 84 -4.31 2.89 -3.73
C LEU A 84 -4.03 4.08 -4.66
N HIS A 85 -2.75 4.34 -4.95
CA HIS A 85 -2.35 5.38 -5.89
C HIS A 85 -2.89 5.11 -7.30
N ASN A 86 -2.78 3.86 -7.76
CA ASN A 86 -3.33 3.42 -9.04
C ASN A 86 -4.86 3.48 -9.07
N ALA A 87 -5.53 3.14 -7.96
CA ALA A 87 -6.98 3.27 -7.85
C ALA A 87 -7.41 4.73 -7.98
N ALA A 88 -6.75 5.65 -7.27
CA ALA A 88 -7.03 7.08 -7.37
C ALA A 88 -6.94 7.58 -8.83
N GLY A 89 -5.88 7.22 -9.55
CA GLY A 89 -5.73 7.59 -10.97
C GLY A 89 -6.84 7.04 -11.86
N LYS A 90 -7.36 5.84 -11.59
CA LYS A 90 -8.49 5.27 -12.34
C LYS A 90 -9.80 6.00 -12.07
N TYR A 91 -10.05 6.43 -10.82
CA TYR A 91 -11.25 7.19 -10.48
C TYR A 91 -11.25 8.57 -11.18
N GLU A 92 -10.12 9.26 -11.17
CA GLU A 92 -10.02 10.56 -11.86
C GLU A 92 -10.19 10.43 -13.37
N LEU A 93 -9.57 9.42 -13.99
CA LEU A 93 -9.74 9.20 -15.42
C LEU A 93 -11.22 8.94 -15.78
N ALA A 94 -11.94 8.21 -14.95
CA ALA A 94 -13.36 7.95 -15.15
C ALA A 94 -14.20 9.23 -14.97
N GLU A 95 -13.85 10.09 -14.01
CA GLU A 95 -14.51 11.38 -13.79
C GLU A 95 -14.26 12.36 -14.94
N ASP A 96 -13.03 12.44 -15.44
CA ASP A 96 -12.67 13.28 -16.58
C ASP A 96 -13.40 12.86 -17.85
N ASP A 97 -13.48 11.55 -18.14
CA ASP A 97 -14.24 11.01 -19.27
C ASP A 97 -15.74 11.30 -19.13
N PHE A 98 -16.29 11.16 -17.91
CA PHE A 98 -17.68 11.51 -17.64
C PHE A 98 -17.94 13.01 -17.83
N ALA A 99 -17.06 13.88 -17.34
CA ALA A 99 -17.16 15.33 -17.51
C ALA A 99 -17.02 15.74 -18.98
N ALA A 100 -16.14 15.09 -19.75
CA ALA A 100 -16.01 15.30 -21.18
C ALA A 100 -17.31 14.93 -21.93
N LYS A 101 -17.91 13.79 -21.59
CA LYS A 101 -19.21 13.37 -22.13
C LYS A 101 -20.33 14.34 -21.79
N LEU A 102 -20.39 14.83 -20.55
CA LEU A 102 -21.38 15.84 -20.15
C LEU A 102 -21.21 17.15 -20.93
N ARG A 103 -19.97 17.62 -21.13
CA ARG A 103 -19.71 18.82 -21.96
C ARG A 103 -20.14 18.61 -23.41
N ALA A 104 -19.87 17.43 -23.98
CA ALA A 104 -20.30 17.11 -25.35
C ALA A 104 -21.83 17.13 -25.50
N ILE A 105 -22.58 16.58 -24.53
CA ILE A 105 -24.04 16.64 -24.51
C ILE A 105 -24.53 18.08 -24.34
N GLY A 106 -23.94 18.85 -23.41
CA GLY A 106 -24.30 20.25 -23.17
C GLY A 106 -24.04 21.15 -24.40
N LEU A 107 -23.04 20.83 -25.22
CA LEU A 107 -22.77 21.49 -26.49
C LEU A 107 -23.72 21.06 -27.63
N GLN A 108 -24.44 19.95 -27.48
CA GLN A 108 -25.42 19.44 -28.44
C GLN A 108 -26.86 19.92 -28.16
N LEU A 109 -27.10 20.62 -27.04
CA LEU A 109 -28.40 21.24 -26.75
C LEU A 109 -28.43 22.67 -27.34
N PRO A 110 -29.41 22.98 -28.21
CA PRO A 110 -29.56 24.30 -28.84
C PRO A 110 -29.97 25.42 -27.86
#